data_AF-D3S262-F1
#
_entry.id   AF-D3S262-F1
#
_cell.length_a   1.000
_cell.length_b   1.000
_cell.length_c   1.000
_cell.angle_alpha   90.00
_cell.angle_beta   90.00
_cell.angle_gamma   90.00
#
_symmetry.space_group_name_H-M   'P 1'
#
loop_
_entity.id
_entity.type
_entity.pdbx_description
1 polymer ?
#
loop_
_entity_poly.entity_id
_entity_poly.type
_entity_poly.pdbx_seq_one_letter_code
_entity_poly.pdbx_strand_id
1 'polypeptide(L)'
;MSTILIIGEPGTGKTRLIYKYLGEFDKALWITTTKSADIVRKEVESTFKGIDLWIVDTHTWQRRPTHTNKDLIVSNPLNLNEVSLAIGKALDNLKSNYFLAFDSISGLLLYHPPQKLIHFLRNIVVRVESENSSGIFTLVKNAHDIHTETSVSLIFSDIIELERQWVDGKVKRFLKIIRASEYIPVDMSEFEITENGIELPDVIDAYIRRKLKI
;
A
#
# COMPACT_ATOMS: atom_id res chain seq x y z
N MET A 1 6.14 -12.87 -6.84
CA MET A 1 5.25 -11.78 -7.27
C MET A 1 5.91 -10.46 -6.90
N SER A 2 5.54 -9.34 -7.54
CA SER A 2 6.08 -8.01 -7.23
C SER A 2 5.17 -7.18 -6.32
N THR A 3 4.21 -7.84 -5.67
CA THR A 3 3.28 -7.20 -4.75
C THR A 3 3.45 -7.74 -3.33
N ILE A 4 3.41 -6.84 -2.35
CA ILE A 4 3.54 -7.17 -0.92
C ILE A 4 2.30 -6.67 -0.19
N LEU A 5 1.72 -7.50 0.66
CA LEU A 5 0.70 -7.08 1.62
C LEU A 5 1.36 -6.75 2.95
N ILE A 6 1.11 -5.54 3.46
CA ILE A 6 1.48 -5.11 4.80
C ILE A 6 0.24 -5.11 5.69
N ILE A 7 0.26 -5.94 6.73
CA ILE A 7 -0.80 -6.06 7.72
C ILE A 7 -0.32 -5.42 9.03
N GLY A 8 -1.22 -4.81 9.79
CA GLY A 8 -0.89 -4.34 11.13
C GLY A 8 -1.94 -3.38 11.68
N GLU A 9 -1.92 -3.17 12.99
CA GLU A 9 -2.82 -2.23 13.65
C GLU A 9 -2.56 -0.76 13.21
N PRO A 10 -3.50 0.17 13.48
CA PRO A 10 -3.25 1.59 13.27
C PRO A 10 -1.99 2.08 14.01
N GLY A 11 -1.16 2.88 13.34
CA GLY A 11 0.04 3.46 13.94
C GLY A 11 1.28 2.56 14.01
N THR A 12 1.25 1.34 13.44
CA THR A 12 2.42 0.45 13.39
C THR A 12 3.48 0.88 12.37
N GLY A 13 3.14 1.75 11.41
CA GLY A 13 4.10 2.28 10.42
C GLY A 13 3.87 1.86 8.97
N LYS A 14 2.74 1.21 8.64
CA LYS A 14 2.44 0.70 7.29
C LYS A 14 2.67 1.73 6.16
N THR A 15 2.08 2.93 6.27
CA THR A 15 2.27 4.01 5.29
C THR A 15 3.71 4.51 5.23
N ARG A 16 4.43 4.50 6.35
CA ARG A 16 5.85 4.88 6.40
C ARG A 16 6.72 3.86 5.64
N LEU A 17 6.34 2.58 5.66
CA LEU A 17 7.00 1.53 4.89
C LEU A 17 6.76 1.69 3.38
N ILE A 18 5.56 2.14 2.97
CA ILE A 18 5.31 2.53 1.58
C ILE A 18 6.27 3.66 1.17
N TYR A 19 6.36 4.74 1.97
CA TYR A 19 7.25 5.85 1.64
C TYR A 19 8.70 5.42 1.50
N LYS A 20 9.20 4.52 2.36
CA LYS A 20 10.58 4.02 2.28
C LYS A 20 10.95 3.53 0.86
N TYR A 21 10.03 2.84 0.18
CA TYR A 21 10.30 2.28 -1.14
C TYR A 21 9.76 3.13 -2.29
N LEU A 22 8.80 4.03 -2.03
CA LEU A 22 8.27 4.92 -3.06
C LEU A 22 9.37 5.75 -3.75
N GLY A 23 10.39 6.17 -3.00
CA GLY A 23 11.49 6.98 -3.53
C GLY A 23 12.41 6.30 -4.54
N GLU A 24 12.26 4.98 -4.72
CA GLU A 24 13.07 4.17 -5.63
C GLU A 24 12.44 4.10 -7.04
N PHE A 25 11.32 4.79 -7.25
CA PHE A 25 10.55 4.76 -8.49
C PHE A 25 10.28 6.18 -9.03
N ASP A 26 10.44 6.33 -10.34
CA ASP A 26 10.11 7.57 -11.05
C ASP A 26 8.60 7.78 -11.27
N LYS A 27 7.82 6.70 -11.14
CA LYS A 27 6.39 6.64 -11.46
C LYS A 27 5.63 5.93 -10.36
N ALA A 28 4.54 6.52 -9.89
CA ALA A 28 3.71 5.88 -8.88
C ALA A 28 2.22 6.14 -9.03
N LEU A 29 1.45 5.14 -8.64
CA LEU A 29 0.01 5.24 -8.39
C LEU A 29 -0.23 5.08 -6.89
N TRP A 30 -0.79 6.10 -6.25
CA TRP A 30 -1.27 6.02 -4.88
C TRP A 30 -2.80 5.92 -4.86
N ILE A 31 -3.34 4.81 -4.36
CA ILE A 31 -4.76 4.63 -4.10
C ILE A 31 -5.00 4.88 -2.61
N THR A 32 -5.77 5.91 -2.28
CA THR A 32 -6.08 6.25 -0.89
C THR A 32 -7.56 6.12 -0.56
N THR A 33 -7.82 5.54 0.61
CA THR A 33 -9.17 5.38 1.20
C THR A 33 -9.32 6.11 2.54
N THR A 34 -8.22 6.64 3.07
CA THR A 34 -8.14 7.18 4.43
C THR A 34 -7.73 8.66 4.48
N LYS A 35 -7.22 9.21 3.39
CA LYS A 35 -6.76 10.60 3.27
C LYS A 35 -7.19 11.20 1.96
N SER A 36 -7.25 12.53 1.88
CA SER A 36 -7.45 13.22 0.60
C SER A 36 -6.19 13.18 -0.27
N ALA A 37 -6.38 13.32 -1.58
CA ALA A 37 -5.29 13.46 -2.55
C ALA A 37 -4.35 14.61 -2.17
N ASP A 38 -4.88 15.75 -1.70
CA ASP A 38 -4.08 16.89 -1.25
C ASP A 38 -3.06 16.52 -0.17
N ILE A 39 -3.49 15.73 0.83
CA ILE A 39 -2.64 15.34 1.95
C ILE A 39 -1.56 14.37 1.46
N VAL A 40 -1.96 13.34 0.71
CA VAL A 40 -1.03 12.35 0.15
C VAL A 40 0.00 13.04 -0.74
N ARG A 41 -0.45 13.91 -1.65
CA ARG A 41 0.42 14.65 -2.56
C ARG A 41 1.43 15.49 -1.80
N LYS A 42 0.99 16.24 -0.79
CA LYS A 42 1.87 17.06 0.06
C LYS A 42 2.92 16.21 0.77
N GLU A 43 2.53 15.07 1.34
CA GLU A 43 3.44 14.14 2.04
C GLU A 43 4.46 13.50 1.09
N VAL A 44 4.05 13.15 -0.13
CA VAL A 44 4.94 12.57 -1.15
C VAL A 44 5.89 13.63 -1.70
N GLU A 45 5.39 14.77 -2.16
CA GLU A 45 6.21 15.82 -2.80
C GLU A 45 7.16 16.52 -1.82
N SER A 46 6.85 16.54 -0.52
CA SER A 46 7.80 17.02 0.50
C SER A 46 9.02 16.11 0.65
N THR A 47 8.89 14.84 0.27
CA THR A 47 9.89 13.79 0.51
C THR A 47 10.59 13.38 -0.78
N PHE A 48 9.85 13.29 -1.88
CA PHE A 48 10.30 12.78 -3.17
C PHE A 48 10.05 13.83 -4.25
N LYS A 49 11.11 14.38 -4.82
CA LYS A 49 11.02 15.37 -5.91
C LYS A 49 11.02 14.67 -7.27
N GLY A 50 10.14 15.09 -8.17
CA GLY A 50 10.16 14.69 -9.58
C GLY A 50 9.44 13.38 -9.91
N ILE A 51 8.83 12.71 -8.93
CA ILE A 51 8.02 11.51 -9.18
C ILE A 51 6.74 11.83 -9.98
N ASP A 52 6.48 11.04 -11.03
CA ASP A 52 5.21 11.07 -11.76
C ASP A 52 4.12 10.37 -10.93
N LEU A 53 3.50 11.14 -10.04
CA LEU A 53 2.50 10.65 -9.09
C LEU A 53 1.06 10.84 -9.57
N TRP A 54 0.38 9.73 -9.77
CA TRP A 54 -1.07 9.64 -9.90
C TRP A 54 -1.69 9.25 -8.56
N ILE A 55 -2.82 9.87 -8.22
CA ILE A 55 -3.57 9.57 -7.00
C ILE A 55 -5.00 9.20 -7.36
N VAL A 56 -5.48 8.07 -6.86
CA VAL A 56 -6.90 7.72 -6.85
C VAL A 56 -7.42 7.94 -5.44
N ASP A 57 -8.28 8.95 -5.28
CA ASP A 57 -8.83 9.36 -4.00
C ASP A 57 -10.27 8.87 -3.87
N THR A 58 -10.47 7.93 -2.96
CA THR A 58 -11.78 7.36 -2.61
C THR A 58 -12.30 7.90 -1.27
N HIS A 59 -11.58 8.83 -0.65
CA HIS A 59 -11.88 9.40 0.66
C HIS A 59 -12.64 10.74 0.56
N THR A 60 -12.27 11.58 -0.41
CA THR A 60 -12.77 12.97 -0.49
C THR A 60 -14.14 13.09 -1.16
N TRP A 61 -14.46 12.19 -2.10
CA TRP A 61 -15.73 12.08 -2.84
C TRP A 61 -16.09 13.29 -3.73
N GLN A 62 -15.45 14.45 -3.52
CA GLN A 62 -15.71 15.67 -4.27
C GLN A 62 -14.42 16.35 -4.70
N ARG A 63 -14.40 16.85 -5.92
CA ARG A 63 -13.24 17.56 -6.46
C ARG A 63 -13.11 18.94 -5.81
N ARG A 64 -11.87 19.33 -5.49
CA ARG A 64 -11.49 20.61 -4.91
C ARG A 64 -10.55 21.36 -5.87
N PRO A 65 -10.43 22.70 -5.77
CA PRO A 65 -9.51 23.48 -6.61
C PRO A 65 -8.03 23.11 -6.45
N THR A 66 -7.65 22.52 -5.31
CA THR A 66 -6.29 22.05 -5.01
C THR A 66 -5.91 20.79 -5.77
N HIS A 67 -6.88 20.04 -6.31
CA HIS A 67 -6.65 18.79 -7.02
C HIS A 67 -6.11 19.02 -8.44
N THR A 68 -5.07 18.29 -8.80
CA THR A 68 -4.42 18.28 -10.11
C THR A 68 -5.14 17.35 -11.10
N ASN A 69 -4.73 17.37 -12.37
CA ASN A 69 -5.22 16.43 -13.39
C ASN A 69 -4.83 14.96 -13.11
N LYS A 70 -3.80 14.73 -12.29
CA LYS A 70 -3.34 13.40 -11.86
C LYS A 70 -4.04 12.93 -10.58
N ASP A 71 -4.90 13.76 -10.00
CA ASP A 71 -5.76 13.41 -8.87
C ASP A 71 -7.15 13.00 -9.39
N LEU A 72 -7.37 11.70 -9.42
CA LEU A 72 -8.62 11.05 -9.83
C LEU A 72 -9.51 10.86 -8.61
N ILE A 73 -10.42 11.80 -8.41
CA ILE A 73 -11.36 11.78 -7.29
C ILE A 73 -12.55 10.91 -7.66
N VAL A 74 -12.77 9.85 -6.90
CA VAL A 74 -13.92 8.96 -7.08
C VAL A 74 -15.13 9.57 -6.38
N SER A 75 -16.13 9.96 -7.16
CA SER A 75 -17.36 10.59 -6.65
C SER A 75 -18.21 9.67 -5.80
N ASN A 76 -18.25 8.38 -6.16
CA ASN A 76 -19.01 7.38 -5.43
C ASN A 76 -18.15 6.14 -5.18
N PRO A 77 -17.39 6.09 -4.08
CA PRO A 77 -16.56 4.92 -3.76
C PRO A 77 -17.38 3.70 -3.33
N LEU A 78 -18.69 3.84 -3.08
CA LEU A 78 -19.61 2.71 -2.91
C LEU A 78 -19.85 1.99 -4.24
N ASN A 79 -19.48 2.60 -5.37
CA ASN A 79 -19.46 1.98 -6.68
C ASN A 79 -18.05 1.51 -7.04
N LEU A 80 -17.77 0.22 -6.82
CA LEU A 80 -16.44 -0.35 -7.07
C LEU A 80 -16.00 -0.24 -8.54
N ASN A 81 -16.95 -0.11 -9.47
CA ASN A 81 -16.64 0.13 -10.87
C ASN A 81 -16.04 1.52 -11.11
N GLU A 82 -16.50 2.56 -10.40
CA GLU A 82 -15.90 3.90 -10.50
C GLU A 82 -14.47 3.90 -9.96
N VAL A 83 -14.22 3.20 -8.86
CA VAL A 83 -12.86 3.01 -8.31
C VAL A 83 -11.99 2.28 -9.33
N SER A 84 -12.49 1.20 -9.93
CA SER A 84 -11.78 0.42 -10.96
C SER A 84 -11.45 1.25 -12.20
N LEU A 85 -12.39 2.06 -12.68
CA LEU A 85 -12.18 2.95 -13.83
C LEU A 85 -11.13 4.03 -13.53
N ALA A 86 -11.14 4.60 -12.33
CA ALA A 86 -10.13 5.58 -11.91
C ALA A 86 -8.74 4.96 -11.84
N ILE A 87 -8.61 3.78 -11.22
CA ILE A 87 -7.34 3.02 -11.19
C ILE A 87 -6.88 2.70 -12.60
N GLY A 88 -7.77 2.17 -13.44
CA GLY A 88 -7.48 1.83 -14.83
C GLY A 88 -6.94 3.02 -15.61
N LYS A 89 -7.62 4.18 -15.50
CA LYS A 89 -7.18 5.42 -16.15
C LYS A 89 -5.78 5.85 -15.69
N ALA A 90 -5.47 5.77 -14.40
CA ALA A 90 -4.13 6.11 -13.91
C ALA A 90 -3.06 5.15 -14.45
N LEU A 91 -3.34 3.85 -14.41
CA LEU A 91 -2.43 2.82 -14.91
C LEU A 91 -2.19 2.94 -16.42
N ASP A 92 -3.22 3.25 -17.21
CA ASP A 92 -3.08 3.47 -18.66
C ASP A 92 -2.15 4.65 -18.98
N ASN A 93 -2.09 5.66 -18.11
CA ASN A 93 -1.18 6.80 -18.26
C ASN A 93 0.26 6.46 -17.80
N LEU A 94 0.41 5.67 -16.73
CA LEU A 94 1.73 5.26 -16.21
C LEU A 94 2.42 4.22 -17.11
N LYS A 95 1.62 3.38 -17.77
CA LYS A 95 2.01 2.24 -18.63
C LYS A 95 2.67 1.10 -17.86
N SER A 96 3.94 1.21 -17.54
CA SER A 96 4.74 0.16 -16.90
C SER A 96 5.86 0.74 -16.04
N ASN A 97 6.51 -0.14 -15.27
CA ASN A 97 7.58 0.18 -14.33
C ASN A 97 7.15 1.25 -13.30
N TYR A 98 5.90 1.16 -12.82
CA TYR A 98 5.41 2.02 -11.77
C TYR A 98 5.39 1.29 -10.43
N PHE A 99 5.29 2.07 -9.35
CA PHE A 99 5.01 1.59 -8.02
C PHE A 99 3.56 1.87 -7.63
N LEU A 100 2.81 0.84 -7.27
CA LEU A 100 1.44 0.96 -6.78
C LEU A 100 1.41 0.92 -5.25
N ALA A 101 0.95 2.00 -4.63
CA ALA A 101 0.66 2.07 -3.21
C ALA A 101 -0.86 2.03 -2.99
N PHE A 102 -1.37 0.97 -2.36
CA PHE A 102 -2.78 0.89 -1.96
C PHE A 102 -2.90 1.08 -0.44
N ASP A 103 -3.26 2.29 -0.01
CA ASP A 103 -3.35 2.69 1.39
C ASP A 103 -4.75 3.26 1.74
N SER A 104 -5.72 2.46 2.15
CA SER A 104 -5.66 1.06 2.60
C SER A 104 -6.83 0.23 2.06
N ILE A 105 -6.63 -1.08 1.86
CA ILE A 105 -7.69 -2.03 1.49
C ILE A 105 -8.86 -1.95 2.49
N SER A 106 -8.57 -1.80 3.78
CA SER A 106 -9.58 -1.76 4.84
C SER A 106 -10.64 -0.68 4.62
N GLY A 107 -10.27 0.45 4.01
CA GLY A 107 -11.25 1.52 3.74
C GLY A 107 -12.32 1.11 2.73
N LEU A 108 -11.99 0.25 1.74
CA LEU A 108 -13.01 -0.28 0.83
C LEU A 108 -13.82 -1.43 1.45
N LEU A 109 -13.22 -2.22 2.35
CA LEU A 109 -13.95 -3.28 3.08
C LEU A 109 -15.07 -2.73 3.97
N LEU A 110 -15.05 -1.45 4.34
CA LEU A 110 -16.16 -0.80 5.06
C LEU A 110 -17.43 -0.67 4.22
N TYR A 111 -17.30 -0.64 2.90
CA TYR A 111 -18.39 -0.32 1.98
C TYR A 111 -18.76 -1.48 1.06
N HIS A 112 -17.84 -2.42 0.84
CA HIS A 112 -17.99 -3.48 -0.15
C HIS A 112 -18.02 -4.86 0.48
N PRO A 113 -18.90 -5.77 0.01
CA PRO A 113 -18.83 -7.18 0.38
C PRO A 113 -17.45 -7.77 0.08
N PRO A 114 -16.85 -8.56 1.01
CA PRO A 114 -15.51 -9.10 0.86
C PRO A 114 -15.25 -9.80 -0.48
N GLN A 115 -16.20 -10.63 -0.94
CA GLN A 115 -16.08 -11.37 -2.19
C GLN A 115 -15.87 -10.45 -3.41
N LYS A 116 -16.65 -9.37 -3.51
CA LYS A 116 -16.51 -8.39 -4.60
C LYS A 116 -15.15 -7.70 -4.54
N LEU A 117 -14.71 -7.33 -3.33
CA LEU A 117 -13.41 -6.68 -3.16
C LEU A 117 -12.24 -7.61 -3.48
N ILE A 118 -12.32 -8.89 -3.12
CA ILE A 118 -11.30 -9.89 -3.43
C ILE A 118 -11.11 -10.03 -4.95
N HIS A 119 -12.20 -10.10 -5.72
CA HIS A 119 -12.11 -10.14 -7.18
C HIS A 119 -11.49 -8.87 -7.75
N PHE A 120 -11.88 -7.71 -7.24
CA PHE A 120 -11.31 -6.43 -7.63
C PHE A 120 -9.81 -6.33 -7.33
N LEU A 121 -9.37 -6.70 -6.12
CA LEU A 121 -7.97 -6.70 -5.73
C LEU A 121 -7.15 -7.67 -6.58
N ARG A 122 -7.69 -8.87 -6.85
CA ARG A 122 -7.02 -9.85 -7.73
C ARG A 122 -6.78 -9.28 -9.12
N ASN A 123 -7.75 -8.57 -9.69
CA ASN A 123 -7.58 -7.92 -11.00
C ASN A 123 -6.45 -6.88 -10.97
N ILE A 124 -6.33 -6.09 -9.90
CA ILE A 124 -5.24 -5.11 -9.73
C ILE A 124 -3.90 -5.83 -9.62
N VAL A 125 -3.78 -6.84 -8.75
CA VAL A 125 -2.53 -7.58 -8.54
C VAL A 125 -2.06 -8.24 -9.84
N VAL A 126 -2.97 -8.92 -10.56
CA VAL A 126 -2.66 -9.53 -11.86
C VAL A 126 -2.19 -8.49 -12.87
N ARG A 127 -2.82 -7.30 -12.89
CA ARG A 127 -2.43 -6.22 -13.77
C ARG A 127 -1.01 -5.71 -13.46
N VAL A 128 -0.72 -5.40 -12.20
CA VAL A 128 0.61 -4.96 -11.73
C VAL A 128 1.68 -5.97 -12.15
N GLU A 129 1.41 -7.26 -11.98
CA GLU A 129 2.34 -8.33 -12.38
C GLU A 129 2.55 -8.39 -13.89
N SER A 130 1.46 -8.31 -14.67
CA SER A 130 1.53 -8.35 -16.14
C SER A 130 2.28 -7.16 -16.76
N GLU A 131 2.27 -6.02 -16.09
CA GLU A 131 2.96 -4.79 -16.49
C GLU A 131 4.38 -4.69 -15.91
N ASN A 132 4.90 -5.81 -15.36
CA ASN A 132 6.21 -5.91 -14.68
C ASN A 132 6.44 -4.82 -13.61
N SER A 133 5.37 -4.33 -13.00
CA SER A 133 5.38 -3.25 -12.02
C SER A 133 5.35 -3.81 -10.61
N SER A 134 5.56 -2.96 -9.61
CA SER A 134 5.66 -3.37 -8.21
C SER A 134 4.60 -2.68 -7.36
N GLY A 135 4.23 -3.26 -6.24
CA GLY A 135 3.23 -2.62 -5.39
C GLY A 135 3.22 -3.07 -3.93
N ILE A 136 2.77 -2.17 -3.08
CA ILE A 136 2.53 -2.42 -1.67
C ILE A 136 1.07 -2.11 -1.37
N PHE A 137 0.42 -3.04 -0.68
CA PHE A 137 -0.96 -2.92 -0.24
C PHE A 137 -0.99 -2.95 1.28
N THR A 138 -1.86 -2.16 1.90
CA THR A 138 -2.01 -2.17 3.37
C THR A 138 -3.38 -2.69 3.78
N LEU A 139 -3.39 -3.48 4.84
CA LEU A 139 -4.58 -3.96 5.53
C LEU A 139 -4.47 -3.61 7.02
N VAL A 140 -5.53 -3.07 7.60
CA VAL A 140 -5.62 -2.86 9.04
C VAL A 140 -5.96 -4.18 9.69
N LYS A 141 -5.06 -4.68 10.56
CA LYS A 141 -5.26 -5.92 11.32
C LYS A 141 -6.40 -5.75 12.32
N ASN A 142 -7.20 -6.80 12.51
CA ASN A 142 -8.32 -6.87 13.46
C ASN A 142 -9.43 -5.84 13.18
N ALA A 143 -9.49 -5.28 11.96
CA ALA A 143 -10.55 -4.34 11.57
C ALA A 143 -11.74 -5.05 10.91
N HIS A 144 -11.52 -6.28 10.44
CA HIS A 144 -12.54 -7.11 9.81
C HIS A 144 -12.54 -8.50 10.43
N ASP A 145 -13.52 -9.33 10.09
CA ASP A 145 -13.54 -10.72 10.54
C ASP A 145 -12.34 -11.49 9.96
N ILE A 146 -11.88 -12.51 10.71
CA ILE A 146 -10.71 -13.29 10.35
C ILE A 146 -10.83 -13.98 8.98
N HIS A 147 -12.04 -14.36 8.56
CA HIS A 147 -12.24 -15.00 7.26
C HIS A 147 -12.01 -14.00 6.12
N THR A 148 -12.47 -12.76 6.28
CA THR A 148 -12.22 -11.66 5.35
C THR A 148 -10.73 -11.32 5.26
N GLU A 149 -10.05 -11.11 6.40
CA GLU A 149 -8.62 -10.77 6.41
C GLU A 149 -7.77 -11.91 5.82
N THR A 150 -8.11 -13.16 6.12
CA THR A 150 -7.48 -14.35 5.53
C THR A 150 -7.71 -14.40 4.01
N SER A 151 -8.93 -14.15 3.56
CA SER A 151 -9.26 -14.20 2.13
C SER A 151 -8.55 -13.13 1.30
N VAL A 152 -8.36 -11.94 1.86
CA VAL A 152 -7.51 -10.90 1.26
C VAL A 152 -6.04 -11.35 1.22
N SER A 153 -5.55 -11.91 2.33
CA SER A 153 -4.17 -12.40 2.44
C SER A 153 -3.82 -13.48 1.40
N LEU A 154 -4.78 -14.34 1.02
CA LEU A 154 -4.59 -15.37 0.01
C LEU A 154 -4.25 -14.84 -1.40
N ILE A 155 -4.50 -13.56 -1.67
CA ILE A 155 -4.16 -12.93 -2.96
C ILE A 155 -2.65 -12.72 -3.10
N PHE A 156 -1.92 -12.55 -1.99
CA PHE A 156 -0.53 -12.13 -1.99
C PHE A 156 0.41 -13.29 -1.65
N SER A 157 1.53 -13.39 -2.36
CA SER A 157 2.58 -14.38 -2.07
C SER A 157 3.56 -13.93 -1.00
N ASP A 158 3.60 -12.63 -0.70
CA ASP A 158 4.52 -12.01 0.24
C ASP A 158 3.72 -11.14 1.20
N ILE A 159 3.76 -11.48 2.49
CA ILE A 159 2.96 -10.85 3.55
C ILE A 159 3.89 -10.48 4.69
N ILE A 160 3.84 -9.21 5.04
CA ILE A 160 4.60 -8.62 6.14
C ILE A 160 3.60 -8.11 7.17
N GLU A 161 3.80 -8.47 8.42
CA GLU A 161 3.04 -7.92 9.53
C GLU A 161 3.88 -6.94 10.35
N LEU A 162 3.32 -5.77 10.64
CA LEU A 162 3.90 -4.78 11.53
C LEU A 162 3.14 -4.76 12.85
N GLU A 163 3.88 -4.91 13.94
CA GLU A 163 3.38 -4.84 15.30
C GLU A 163 4.05 -3.71 16.08
N ARG A 164 3.37 -3.22 17.11
CA ARG A 164 3.94 -2.32 18.11
C ARG A 164 3.67 -2.89 19.50
N GLN A 165 4.64 -2.81 20.39
CA GLN A 165 4.53 -3.30 21.76
C GLN A 165 5.07 -2.26 22.72
N TRP A 166 4.42 -2.15 23.88
CA TRP A 166 4.93 -1.34 24.98
C TRP A 166 5.84 -2.22 25.85
N VAL A 167 7.14 -1.91 25.86
CA VAL A 167 8.16 -2.63 26.61
C VAL A 167 9.00 -1.61 27.37
N ASP A 168 9.11 -1.76 28.68
CA ASP A 168 9.92 -0.89 29.56
C ASP A 168 9.67 0.62 29.37
N GLY A 169 8.40 1.01 29.24
CA GLY A 169 8.00 2.40 29.08
C GLY A 169 8.28 3.00 27.69
N LYS A 170 8.70 2.18 26.72
CA LYS A 170 8.96 2.60 25.33
C LYS A 170 8.12 1.78 24.35
N VAL A 171 7.82 2.36 23.20
CA VAL A 171 7.16 1.66 22.08
C VAL A 171 8.23 1.01 21.23
N LYS A 172 8.28 -0.32 21.24
CA LYS A 172 9.05 -1.13 20.29
C LYS A 172 8.18 -1.50 19.10
N ARG A 173 8.78 -1.64 17.92
CA ARG A 173 8.09 -2.04 16.69
C ARG A 173 8.76 -3.24 16.07
N PHE A 174 7.95 -4.18 15.63
CA PHE A 174 8.42 -5.44 15.07
C PHE A 174 7.83 -5.65 13.69
N LEU A 175 8.65 -6.19 12.80
CA LEU A 175 8.27 -6.65 11.48
C LEU A 175 8.35 -8.18 11.50
N LYS A 176 7.28 -8.85 11.07
CA LYS A 176 7.19 -10.30 10.92
C LYS A 176 6.90 -10.66 9.47
N ILE A 177 7.61 -11.65 8.94
CA ILE A 177 7.35 -12.24 7.64
C ILE A 177 6.33 -13.36 7.85
N ILE A 178 5.08 -13.10 7.50
CA ILE A 178 3.98 -14.07 7.62
C ILE A 178 3.99 -15.06 6.46
N ARG A 179 4.35 -14.56 5.27
CA ARG A 179 4.46 -15.36 4.06
C ARG A 179 5.57 -14.79 3.19
N ALA A 180 6.41 -15.68 2.66
CA ALA A 180 7.44 -15.32 1.70
C ALA A 180 7.42 -16.30 0.53
N SER A 181 7.56 -15.76 -0.68
CA SER A 181 7.68 -16.55 -1.91
C SER A 181 9.10 -17.09 -2.13
N GLU A 182 10.07 -16.67 -1.31
CA GLU A 182 11.43 -17.22 -1.27
C GLU A 182 11.90 -17.41 0.18
N TYR A 183 12.96 -18.17 0.38
CA TYR A 183 13.55 -18.35 1.70
C TYR A 183 14.10 -17.03 2.26
N ILE A 184 13.85 -16.79 3.54
CA ILE A 184 14.43 -15.69 4.31
C ILE A 184 14.97 -16.25 5.64
N PRO A 185 16.20 -15.89 6.05
CA PRO A 185 16.80 -16.44 7.26
C PRO A 185 16.26 -15.81 8.55
N VAL A 186 15.56 -14.68 8.44
CA VAL A 186 14.96 -13.95 9.57
C VAL A 186 13.49 -13.72 9.25
N ASP A 187 12.62 -14.25 10.10
CA ASP A 187 11.17 -14.14 9.99
C ASP A 187 10.57 -13.09 10.92
N MET A 188 11.34 -12.58 11.89
CA MET A 188 10.95 -11.50 12.78
C MET A 188 12.13 -10.60 13.17
N SER A 189 11.91 -9.29 13.19
CA SER A 189 12.93 -8.33 13.63
C SER A 189 12.34 -7.04 14.21
N GLU A 190 13.09 -6.36 15.07
CA GLU A 190 12.78 -5.00 15.53
C GLU A 190 13.14 -3.98 14.43
N PHE A 191 12.36 -2.91 14.32
CA PHE A 191 12.65 -1.79 13.42
C PHE A 191 12.33 -0.45 14.08
N GLU A 192 12.93 0.62 13.57
CA GLU A 192 12.74 1.96 14.10
C GLU A 192 12.07 2.89 13.09
N ILE A 193 11.32 3.86 13.60
CA ILE A 193 10.81 4.99 12.83
C ILE A 193 11.52 6.22 13.34
N THR A 194 12.38 6.79 12.51
CA THR A 194 13.18 7.98 12.80
C THR A 194 12.66 9.17 12.00
N GLU A 195 13.27 10.35 12.18
CA GLU A 195 12.96 11.54 11.37
C GLU A 195 13.25 11.31 9.88
N ASN A 196 14.17 10.39 9.56
CA ASN A 196 14.56 10.04 8.19
C ASN A 196 13.71 8.93 7.57
N GLY A 197 12.76 8.35 8.30
CA GLY A 197 11.86 7.31 7.80
C GLY A 197 11.91 6.00 8.60
N ILE A 198 11.77 4.87 7.91
CA ILE A 198 11.86 3.54 8.53
C ILE A 198 13.26 2.95 8.33
N GLU A 199 13.87 2.51 9.42
CA GLU A 199 15.13 1.77 9.45
C GLU A 199 14.82 0.30 9.70
N LEU A 200 15.11 -0.54 8.71
CA LEU A 200 14.90 -2.00 8.75
C LEU A 200 16.26 -2.70 8.82
N PRO A 201 16.33 -3.91 9.39
CA PRO A 201 17.51 -4.75 9.24
C PRO A 201 17.81 -5.05 7.76
N ASP A 202 19.09 -5.05 7.40
CA ASP A 202 19.55 -5.22 6.01
C ASP A 202 18.97 -6.45 5.31
N VAL A 203 18.84 -7.57 6.03
CA VAL A 203 18.28 -8.81 5.50
C VAL A 203 16.83 -8.63 5.05
N ILE A 204 16.02 -7.93 5.85
CA ILE A 204 14.62 -7.65 5.56
C ILE A 204 14.49 -6.61 4.45
N ASP A 205 15.29 -5.54 4.52
CA ASP A 205 15.29 -4.49 3.49
C ASP A 205 15.65 -5.06 2.11
N ALA A 206 16.73 -5.86 2.05
CA ALA A 206 17.17 -6.53 0.83
C ALA A 206 16.11 -7.49 0.30
N TYR A 207 15.38 -8.20 1.17
CA TYR A 207 14.27 -9.04 0.77
C TYR A 207 13.15 -8.23 0.12
N ILE A 208 12.69 -7.15 0.76
CA ILE A 208 11.62 -6.31 0.23
C ILE A 208 12.05 -5.68 -1.11
N ARG A 209 13.28 -5.17 -1.20
CA ARG A 209 13.84 -4.62 -2.45
C ARG A 209 13.82 -5.63 -3.59
N ARG A 210 14.27 -6.87 -3.36
CA ARG A 210 14.18 -7.95 -4.36
C ARG A 210 12.75 -8.22 -4.82
N LYS A 211 11.78 -8.25 -3.90
CA LYS A 211 10.37 -8.42 -4.24
C LYS A 211 9.82 -7.25 -5.05
N LEU A 212 10.25 -6.04 -4.73
CA LEU A 212 9.88 -4.83 -5.46
C LEU A 212 10.71 -4.58 -6.73
N LYS A 213 11.67 -5.47 -7.06
CA LYS A 213 12.54 -5.40 -8.25
C LYS A 213 13.39 -4.13 -8.32
N ILE A 214 13.93 -3.72 -7.18
CA ILE A 214 14.83 -2.57 -6.99
C ILE A 214 16.13 -2.99 -6.28
#